data_AF-A0A924U8Y1-F1
#
_entry.id   AF-A0A924U8Y1-F1
#
_cell.length_a   1.000
_cell.length_b   1.000
_cell.length_c   1.000
_cell.angle_alpha   90.00
_cell.angle_beta   90.00
_cell.angle_gamma   90.00
#
_symmetry.space_group_name_H-M   'P 1'
#
loop_
_entity.id
_entity.type
_entity.pdbx_description
1 polymer ?
#
loop_
_entity_poly.entity_id
_entity_poly.type
_entity_poly.pdbx_seq_one_letter_code
_entity_poly.pdbx_strand_id
1 'polypeptide(L)' 'MFGSAVATKAPTDPIAADLIKEGTEATFMKDVIEMSQTVPVIVDFWAPWCGPCKTLGPQLEAAVTAAKGRVRM' A
#
# COMPACT_ATOMS: atom_id res chain seq x y z
N MET A 1 -21.06 20.01 -0.87
CA MET A 1 -20.52 19.01 -1.81
C MET A 1 -19.01 19.07 -1.69
N PHE A 2 -18.33 17.91 -1.62
CA PHE A 2 -16.90 17.68 -1.31
C PHE A 2 -16.56 17.58 0.18
N GLY A 3 -15.93 16.45 0.55
CA GLY A 3 -15.44 16.16 1.89
C GLY A 3 -15.66 14.73 2.37
N SER A 4 -15.50 13.71 1.51
CA SER A 4 -15.35 12.33 2.01
C SER A 4 -13.87 12.13 2.29
N ALA A 5 -13.49 12.28 3.56
CA ALA A 5 -12.18 11.90 4.05
C ALA A 5 -11.98 10.41 3.70
N VAL A 6 -11.06 10.14 2.78
CA VAL A 6 -10.61 8.78 2.47
C VAL A 6 -10.05 8.22 3.78
N ALA A 7 -10.74 7.24 4.34
CA ALA A 7 -10.33 6.54 5.54
C ALA A 7 -8.93 5.96 5.32
N THR A 8 -7.93 6.59 5.92
CA THR A 8 -6.53 6.22 5.73
C THR A 8 -6.25 4.98 6.58
N LYS A 9 -5.92 3.87 5.93
CA LYS A 9 -5.55 2.59 6.55
C LYS A 9 -4.04 2.60 6.80
N ALA A 10 -3.56 3.54 7.63
CA ALA A 10 -2.12 3.62 7.89
C ALA A 10 -1.62 2.37 8.64
N PRO A 11 -0.47 1.78 8.28
CA PRO A 11 0.17 0.72 9.06
C PRO A 11 0.58 1.26 10.43
N THR A 12 0.32 0.50 11.50
CA THR A 12 0.68 0.87 12.88
C THR A 12 2.08 0.40 13.29
N ASP A 13 2.72 -0.44 12.47
CA ASP A 13 4.06 -0.96 12.71
C ASP A 13 5.14 -0.12 11.98
N PRO A 14 6.21 0.35 12.66
CA PRO A 14 7.24 1.19 12.05
C PRO A 14 8.00 0.51 10.90
N ILE A 15 8.17 -0.82 10.96
CA ILE A 15 8.82 -1.58 9.89
C ILE A 15 7.88 -1.73 8.68
N ALA A 16 6.57 -1.82 8.92
CA ALA A 16 5.57 -1.85 7.86
C ALA A 16 5.47 -0.48 7.17
N ALA A 17 5.60 0.62 7.92
CA ALA A 17 5.54 1.99 7.40
C ALA A 17 6.64 2.30 6.35
N ASP A 18 7.79 1.63 6.41
CA ASP A 18 8.87 1.79 5.42
C ASP A 18 8.67 0.93 4.15
N LEU A 19 7.83 -0.11 4.22
CA LEU A 19 7.62 -1.10 3.16
C LEU A 19 6.26 -0.99 2.47
N ILE A 20 5.27 -0.39 3.12
CA ILE A 20 3.88 -0.26 2.68
C ILE A 20 3.51 1.22 2.69
N LYS A 21 3.13 1.76 1.52
CA LYS A 21 2.82 3.17 1.33
C LYS A 21 1.44 3.36 0.70
N GLU A 22 0.70 4.36 1.20
CA GLU A 22 -0.51 4.84 0.52
C GLU A 22 -0.14 5.64 -0.74
N GLY A 23 -0.57 5.16 -1.90
CA GLY A 23 -0.28 5.79 -3.19
C GLY A 23 -1.17 7.00 -3.49
N THR A 24 -0.63 7.96 -4.24
CA THR A 24 -1.41 9.05 -4.84
C THR A 24 -1.03 9.22 -6.31
N GLU A 25 -1.94 9.75 -7.12
CA GLU A 25 -1.65 10.04 -8.54
C GLU A 25 -0.43 10.95 -8.70
N ALA A 26 -0.28 11.95 -7.83
CA ALA A 26 0.84 12.90 -7.86
C ALA A 26 2.22 12.26 -7.66
N THR A 27 2.28 11.08 -7.02
CA THR A 27 3.54 10.40 -6.65
C THR A 27 3.72 9.05 -7.34
N PHE A 28 2.72 8.61 -8.13
CA PHE A 28 2.70 7.29 -8.75
C PHE A 28 3.94 6.98 -9.59
N MET A 29 4.43 7.94 -10.38
CA MET A 29 5.62 7.76 -11.20
C MET A 29 6.85 7.42 -10.36
N LYS A 30 7.04 8.13 -9.25
CA LYS A 30 8.15 7.89 -8.34
C LYS A 30 7.97 6.59 -7.57
N ASP A 31 6.84 6.44 -6.89
CA ASP A 31 6.64 5.39 -5.89
C ASP A 31 6.38 4.01 -6.51
N VAL A 32 5.84 3.96 -7.72
CA VAL A 32 5.53 2.71 -8.43
C VAL A 32 6.47 2.50 -9.61
N ILE A 33 6.46 3.42 -10.59
CA ILE A 33 7.15 3.17 -11.86
C ILE A 33 8.67 3.16 -11.69
N GLU A 34 9.25 4.20 -11.09
CA GLU A 34 10.70 4.28 -10.86
C GLU A 34 11.16 3.19 -9.86
N MET A 35 10.44 3.00 -8.76
CA MET A 35 10.77 1.96 -7.78
C MET A 35 10.73 0.54 -8.36
N SER A 36 9.78 0.25 -9.26
CA SER A 36 9.64 -1.07 -9.89
C SER A 36 10.88 -1.54 -10.67
N GLN A 37 11.75 -0.59 -11.06
CA GLN A 37 13.02 -0.90 -11.73
C GLN A 37 14.06 -1.52 -10.79
N THR A 38 13.85 -1.37 -9.48
CA THR A 38 14.81 -1.81 -8.44
C THR A 38 14.25 -2.92 -7.55
N VAL A 39 12.95 -2.90 -7.27
CA VAL A 39 12.27 -3.86 -6.39
C VAL A 39 10.85 -4.10 -6.89
N PRO A 40 10.30 -5.33 -6.83
CA PRO A 40 8.90 -5.57 -7.12
C PRO A 40 7.98 -4.70 -6.25
N VAL A 41 7.01 -4.05 -6.89
CA VAL A 41 6.00 -3.21 -6.24
C VAL A 41 4.62 -3.82 -6.45
N ILE A 42 3.86 -4.00 -5.38
CA ILE A 42 2.46 -4.44 -5.41
C ILE A 42 1.56 -3.23 -5.24
N VAL A 43 0.64 -3.00 -6.18
CA VAL A 43 -0.35 -1.92 -6.06
C VAL A 43 -1.70 -2.51 -5.67
N ASP A 44 -2.17 -2.22 -4.46
CA ASP A 44 -3.48 -2.64 -3.97
C ASP A 44 -4.54 -1.56 -4.28
N PHE A 45 -5.30 -1.76 -5.35
CA PHE A 45 -6.44 -0.90 -5.68
C PHE A 45 -7.66 -1.28 -4.84
N TRP A 46 -7.79 -0.64 -3.68
CA TRP A 46 -8.85 -0.94 -2.70
C TRP A 46 -9.82 0.22 -2.49
N ALA A 47 -10.89 -0.05 -1.72
CA ALA A 47 -11.82 0.98 -1.25
C ALA A 47 -12.44 0.64 0.12
N PRO A 48 -12.87 1.64 0.94
CA PRO A 48 -13.47 1.40 2.27
C PRO A 48 -14.73 0.54 2.27
N TRP A 49 -15.44 0.50 1.14
CA TRP A 49 -16.65 -0.28 0.93
C TRP A 49 -16.39 -1.64 0.26
N CYS A 50 -15.15 -1.93 -0.15
CA CYS A 50 -14.79 -3.23 -0.72
C CYS A 50 -14.75 -4.31 0.39
N GLY A 51 -15.77 -5.17 0.43
CA GLY A 51 -15.86 -6.26 1.40
C GLY A 51 -14.65 -7.21 1.37
N PRO A 52 -14.31 -7.82 0.21
CA PRO A 52 -13.18 -8.74 0.11
C PRO A 52 -11.82 -8.09 0.46
N CYS A 53 -11.62 -6.82 0.12
CA CYS A 53 -10.37 -6.10 0.35
C CYS A 53 -10.05 -5.98 1.86
N LYS A 54 -11.07 -5.93 2.72
CA LYS A 54 -10.87 -5.84 4.18
C LYS A 54 -10.17 -7.06 4.76
N THR A 55 -10.33 -8.23 4.14
CA THR A 55 -9.63 -9.46 4.55
C THR A 55 -8.30 -9.61 3.83
N LEU A 56 -8.24 -9.27 2.54
CA LEU A 56 -7.04 -9.42 1.72
C LEU A 56 -5.92 -8.45 2.14
N GLY A 57 -6.26 -7.19 2.39
CA GLY A 57 -5.29 -6.13 2.69
C GLY A 57 -4.35 -6.48 3.86
N PRO A 58 -4.85 -6.87 5.04
CA PRO A 58 -4.00 -7.25 6.17
C PRO A 58 -3.09 -8.46 5.87
N GLN A 59 -3.55 -9.41 5.05
CA GLN A 59 -2.75 -10.56 4.65
C GLN A 59 -1.61 -10.15 3.71
N LEU A 60 -1.89 -9.21 2.80
CA LEU A 60 -0.89 -8.67 1.87
C LEU A 60 0.18 -7.86 2.61
N GLU A 61 -0.21 -6.99 3.54
CA GLU A 61 0.71 -6.21 4.38
C GLU A 61 1.63 -7.11 5.23
N ALA A 62 1.07 -8.18 5.80
CA ALA A 62 1.84 -9.17 6.54
C ALA A 62 2.85 -9.90 5.64
N ALA A 63 2.45 -10.26 4.42
CA ALA A 63 3.33 -10.91 3.44
C ALA A 63 4.48 -9.98 2.98
N VAL A 64 4.19 -8.70 2.75
CA VAL A 64 5.19 -7.69 2.36
C VAL A 64 6.19 -7.46 3.49
N THR A 65 5.71 -7.35 4.74
CA THR A 65 6.59 -7.22 5.91
C THR A 65 7.48 -8.46 6.08
N ALA A 66 6.92 -9.66 5.93
CA ALA A 66 7.67 -10.92 5.96
C ALA A 66 8.69 -11.03 4.81
N ALA A 67 8.49 -10.31 3.70
CA ALA A 67 9.44 -10.27 2.58
C ALA A 67 10.71 -9.47 2.89
N LYS A 68 10.74 -8.67 3.97
CA LYS A 68 11.91 -7.93 4.48
C LYS A 68 12.57 -7.07 3.40
N GLY A 69 11.77 -6.27 2.69
CA GLY A 69 12.26 -5.34 1.66
C GLY A 69 12.56 -5.95 0.30
N ARG A 70 12.37 -7.27 0.13
CA ARG A 70 12.42 -7.91 -1.21
C ARG A 70 11.23 -7.54 -2.10
N VAL A 71 10.15 -7.03 -1.50
CA VAL A 71 8.93 -6.55 -2.15
C VAL A 71 8.48 -5.31 -1.39
N ARG A 72 7.93 -4.33 -2.10
CA ARG A 72 7.26 -3.15 -1.54
C ARG A 72 5.79 -3.12 -1.98
N MET A 73 4.97 -2.40 -1.24
CA MET A 73 3.55 -2.18 -1.53
C MET A 73 3.22 -0.69 -1.47
#